data_AF-A0A1Y5KVX8-F1
#
_entry.id   AF-A0A1Y5KVX8-F1
#
_cell.length_a   1.000
_cell.length_b   1.000
_cell.length_c   1.000
_cell.angle_alpha   90.00
_cell.angle_beta   90.00
_cell.angle_gamma   90.00
#
_symmetry.space_group_name_H-M   'P 1'
#
loop_
_entity.id
_entity.type
_entity.pdbx_description
1 polymer ?
#
loop_
_entity_poly.entity_id
_entity_poly.type
_entity_poly.pdbx_seq_one_letter_code
_entity_poly.pdbx_strand_id
1 'polypeptide(L)'
;MSSVNVGKQHPTVYKSLVKLDAEVKSALDLAGVDPLLVELVKIRVSQLNGCAFCLRMHTRDSLAKGEKADRLAVVAAWWEAQYFSDQERAALTLAEQVTGLAVPERRTWDDGSLTEDQVSAISWLTIVMNAWNRVAITSHYPVAP
;
A
#
# COMPACT_ATOMS: atom_id res chain seq x y z
N MET A 1 -22.84 16.73 14.77
CA MET A 1 -21.59 16.48 15.55
C MET A 1 -20.45 16.44 14.55
N SER A 2 -19.35 17.17 14.80
CA SER A 2 -18.14 17.07 13.98
C SER A 2 -17.59 15.64 14.03
N SER A 3 -17.10 15.10 12.91
CA SER A 3 -16.47 13.79 12.88
C SER A 3 -15.31 13.68 13.87
N VAL A 4 -15.22 12.56 14.60
CA VAL A 4 -14.10 12.29 15.52
C VAL A 4 -12.87 11.94 14.69
N ASN A 5 -11.76 12.64 14.94
CA ASN A 5 -10.47 12.30 14.33
C ASN A 5 -9.64 11.50 15.34
N VAL A 6 -9.40 10.22 15.05
CA VAL A 6 -8.76 9.30 16.02
C VAL A 6 -7.31 9.68 16.29
N GLY A 7 -6.62 10.26 15.29
CA GLY A 7 -5.25 10.74 15.43
C GLY A 7 -5.14 11.99 16.31
N LYS A 8 -6.16 12.87 16.28
CA LYS A 8 -6.26 14.02 17.18
C LYS A 8 -6.65 13.60 18.60
N GLN A 9 -7.56 12.64 18.73
CA GLN A 9 -8.05 12.19 20.03
C GLN A 9 -6.98 11.39 20.80
N HIS A 10 -6.19 10.57 20.10
CA HIS A 10 -5.13 9.75 20.70
C HIS A 10 -3.79 9.95 19.96
N PRO A 11 -3.13 11.12 20.13
CA PRO A 11 -1.96 11.49 19.34
C PRO A 11 -0.74 10.60 19.59
N THR A 12 -0.62 10.01 20.78
CA THR A 12 0.48 9.05 21.08
C THR A 12 0.33 7.77 20.26
N VAL A 13 -0.89 7.26 20.09
CA VAL A 13 -1.17 6.07 19.27
C VAL A 13 -0.87 6.37 17.79
N TYR A 14 -1.29 7.54 17.30
CA TYR A 14 -0.98 8.01 15.95
C TYR A 14 0.54 8.10 15.71
N LYS A 15 1.29 8.65 16.66
CA LYS A 15 2.76 8.75 16.58
C LYS A 15 3.43 7.37 16.51
N SER A 16 2.88 6.37 17.20
CA SER A 16 3.38 4.99 17.09
C SER A 16 3.17 4.41 15.68
N LEU A 17 2.03 4.71 15.04
CA LEU A 17 1.80 4.31 13.64
C LEU A 17 2.79 5.00 12.69
N VAL A 18 3.09 6.29 12.91
CA VAL A 18 4.12 7.01 12.12
C VAL A 18 5.51 6.38 12.29
N LYS A 19 5.87 5.97 13.51
CA LYS A 19 7.14 5.27 13.76
C LYS A 19 7.17 3.92 13.05
N LEU A 20 6.09 3.15 13.13
CA LEU A 20 5.97 1.88 12.39
C LEU A 20 6.18 2.10 10.89
N ASP A 21 5.51 3.10 10.30
CA ASP A 21 5.67 3.45 8.88
C ASP A 21 7.13 3.75 8.49
N ALA A 22 7.86 4.45 9.36
CA ALA A 22 9.29 4.73 9.14
C ALA A 22 10.15 3.46 9.19
N GLU A 23 9.90 2.54 10.12
CA GLU A 23 10.60 1.25 10.19
C GLU A 23 10.30 0.37 8.96
N VAL A 24 9.04 0.35 8.52
CA VAL A 24 8.64 -0.36 7.30
C VAL A 24 9.34 0.21 6.07
N LYS A 25 9.47 1.54 5.98
CA LYS A 25 10.23 2.18 4.91
C LYS A 25 11.69 1.72 4.91
N SER A 26 12.34 1.73 6.08
CA SER A 26 13.73 1.25 6.20
C SER A 26 13.86 -0.22 5.76
N ALA A 27 12.90 -1.08 6.12
CA ALA A 27 12.88 -2.48 5.70
C ALA A 27 12.75 -2.64 4.18
N LEU A 28 11.90 -1.84 3.53
CA LEU A 28 11.76 -1.82 2.06
C LEU A 28 13.05 -1.38 1.36
N ASP A 29 13.70 -0.35 1.89
CA ASP A 29 14.97 0.16 1.36
C ASP A 29 16.07 -0.90 1.48
N LEU A 30 16.17 -1.57 2.64
CA LEU A 30 17.13 -2.67 2.86
C LEU A 30 16.86 -3.91 2.01
N ALA A 31 15.58 -4.22 1.76
CA ALA A 31 15.16 -5.31 0.88
C ALA A 31 15.30 -4.97 -0.62
N GLY A 32 15.76 -3.75 -0.96
CA GLY A 32 15.95 -3.31 -2.33
C GLY A 32 14.65 -3.24 -3.15
N VAL A 33 13.53 -2.93 -2.50
CA VAL A 33 12.24 -2.78 -3.20
C VAL A 33 12.21 -1.46 -3.95
N ASP A 34 11.84 -1.50 -5.24
CA ASP A 34 11.72 -0.29 -6.06
C ASP A 34 10.73 0.72 -5.43
N PRO A 35 11.12 2.00 -5.23
CA PRO A 35 10.24 3.04 -4.71
C PRO A 35 8.94 3.27 -5.49
N LEU A 36 8.89 2.92 -6.78
CA LEU A 36 7.68 2.93 -7.61
C LEU A 36 6.76 1.75 -7.24
N LEU A 37 7.32 0.55 -7.11
CA LEU A 37 6.57 -0.63 -6.66
C LEU A 37 5.97 -0.39 -5.27
N VAL A 38 6.70 0.26 -4.36
CA VAL A 38 6.17 0.68 -3.06
C VAL A 38 4.90 1.52 -3.20
N GLU A 39 4.88 2.52 -4.10
CA GLU A 39 3.67 3.33 -4.30
C GLU A 39 2.54 2.55 -4.99
N LEU A 40 2.84 1.66 -5.94
CA LEU A 40 1.83 0.82 -6.58
C LEU A 40 1.12 -0.08 -5.57
N VAL A 41 1.87 -0.69 -4.64
CA VAL A 41 1.30 -1.49 -3.54
C VAL A 41 0.40 -0.60 -2.66
N LYS A 42 0.87 0.58 -2.24
CA LYS A 42 0.08 1.51 -1.42
C LYS A 42 -1.22 1.95 -2.12
N ILE A 43 -1.14 2.24 -3.42
CA ILE A 43 -2.29 2.60 -4.25
C ILE A 43 -3.26 1.42 -4.30
N ARG A 44 -2.78 0.21 -4.60
CA ARG A 44 -3.65 -0.96 -4.76
C ARG A 44 -4.37 -1.33 -3.47
N VAL A 45 -3.67 -1.34 -2.34
CA VAL A 45 -4.26 -1.53 -1.02
C VAL A 45 -5.32 -0.47 -0.72
N SER A 46 -5.03 0.79 -1.07
CA SER A 46 -5.97 1.91 -0.88
C SER A 46 -7.19 1.83 -1.80
N GLN A 47 -7.07 1.26 -3.01
CA GLN A 47 -8.18 0.99 -3.91
C GLN A 47 -9.13 -0.06 -3.30
N LEU A 48 -8.57 -1.18 -2.82
CA LEU A 48 -9.33 -2.24 -2.17
C LEU A 48 -10.08 -1.74 -0.93
N ASN A 49 -9.46 -0.87 -0.14
CA ASN A 49 -10.05 -0.31 1.07
C ASN A 49 -10.93 0.94 0.84
N GLY A 50 -10.94 1.51 -0.37
CA GLY A 50 -11.70 2.73 -0.68
C GLY A 50 -11.20 4.01 0.02
N CYS A 51 -9.90 4.13 0.32
CA CYS A 51 -9.35 5.34 0.97
C CYS A 51 -9.04 6.46 -0.05
N ALA A 52 -9.98 7.37 -0.32
CA ALA A 52 -9.78 8.48 -1.26
C ALA A 52 -8.60 9.40 -0.91
N PHE A 53 -8.37 9.66 0.39
CA PHE A 53 -7.24 10.47 0.85
C PHE A 53 -5.90 9.83 0.49
N CYS A 54 -5.78 8.54 0.79
CA CYS A 54 -4.58 7.75 0.54
C CYS A 54 -4.33 7.61 -0.96
N LEU A 55 -5.38 7.37 -1.76
CA LEU A 55 -5.29 7.32 -3.22
C LEU A 55 -4.75 8.63 -3.80
N ARG A 56 -5.31 9.79 -3.38
CA ARG A 56 -4.83 11.10 -3.86
C ARG A 56 -3.35 11.32 -3.53
N MET A 57 -2.95 10.99 -2.30
CA MET A 57 -1.57 11.15 -1.84
C MET A 57 -0.61 10.26 -2.63
N HIS A 58 -0.82 8.94 -2.61
CA HIS A 58 0.11 7.99 -3.23
C HIS A 58 0.13 8.07 -4.76
N THR A 59 -0.98 8.44 -5.40
CA THR A 59 -0.98 8.74 -6.85
C THR A 59 -0.07 9.92 -7.18
N ARG A 60 -0.10 11.00 -6.37
CA ARG A 60 0.77 12.17 -6.58
C ARG A 60 2.24 11.84 -6.31
N ASP A 61 2.51 11.09 -5.25
CA ASP A 61 3.87 10.66 -4.91
C ASP A 61 4.45 9.74 -5.99
N SER A 62 3.63 8.84 -6.53
CA SER A 62 4.02 7.95 -7.64
C SER A 62 4.33 8.73 -8.93
N LEU A 63 3.47 9.69 -9.31
CA LEU A 63 3.73 10.58 -10.45
C LEU A 63 5.01 11.41 -10.26
N ALA A 64 5.25 11.92 -9.05
CA ALA A 64 6.47 12.67 -8.73
C ALA A 64 7.75 11.81 -8.84
N LYS A 65 7.63 10.49 -8.62
CA LYS A 65 8.70 9.50 -8.82
C LYS A 65 8.85 9.03 -10.28
N GLY A 66 8.01 9.51 -11.21
CA GLY A 66 8.13 9.25 -12.64
C GLY A 66 7.23 8.15 -13.20
N GLU A 67 6.28 7.64 -12.41
CA GLU A 67 5.28 6.66 -12.86
C GLU A 67 4.41 7.21 -14.00
N LYS A 68 3.85 6.30 -14.80
CA LYS A 68 3.04 6.62 -15.98
C LYS A 68 1.55 6.59 -15.65
N ALA A 69 0.82 7.55 -16.19
CA ALA A 69 -0.62 7.64 -16.04
C ALA A 69 -1.34 6.35 -16.51
N ASP A 70 -0.89 5.76 -17.61
CA ASP A 70 -1.45 4.50 -18.14
C ASP A 70 -1.33 3.35 -17.12
N ARG A 71 -0.16 3.21 -16.48
CA ARG A 71 0.08 2.19 -15.44
C ARG A 71 -0.82 2.41 -14.22
N LEU A 72 -0.96 3.65 -13.78
CA LEU A 72 -1.85 4.02 -12.68
C LEU A 72 -3.32 3.76 -13.00
N ALA A 73 -3.73 3.97 -14.25
CA ALA A 73 -5.10 3.74 -14.70
C ALA A 73 -5.48 2.25 -14.66
N VAL A 74 -4.52 1.35 -14.92
CA VAL A 74 -4.77 -0.10 -15.05
C VAL A 74 -4.31 -0.93 -13.87
N VAL A 75 -3.67 -0.35 -12.85
CA VAL A 75 -3.20 -1.11 -11.65
C VAL A 75 -4.35 -1.82 -10.92
N ALA A 76 -5.58 -1.31 -11.03
CA ALA A 76 -6.74 -1.98 -10.45
C ALA A 76 -7.10 -3.31 -11.11
N ALA A 77 -6.62 -3.54 -12.33
CA ALA A 77 -6.81 -4.72 -13.17
C ALA A 77 -5.45 -5.32 -13.63
N TRP A 78 -4.45 -5.27 -12.75
CA TRP A 78 -3.06 -5.58 -13.08
C TRP A 78 -2.85 -7.01 -13.63
N TRP A 79 -3.68 -7.98 -13.22
CA TRP A 79 -3.51 -9.40 -13.54
C TRP A 79 -3.64 -9.70 -15.04
N GLU A 80 -4.48 -8.94 -15.75
CA GLU A 80 -4.68 -9.05 -17.20
C GLU A 80 -3.84 -8.03 -18.00
N ALA A 81 -3.15 -7.12 -17.32
CA ALA A 81 -2.44 -6.01 -17.93
C ALA A 81 -0.96 -6.34 -18.19
N GLN A 82 -0.46 -6.09 -19.40
CA GLN A 82 0.95 -6.37 -19.77
C GLN A 82 1.97 -5.35 -19.26
N TYR A 83 1.53 -4.36 -18.47
CA TYR A 83 2.38 -3.27 -18.01
C TYR A 83 3.31 -3.65 -16.85
N PHE A 84 3.00 -4.72 -16.11
CA PHE A 84 3.64 -5.03 -14.84
C PHE A 84 4.59 -6.22 -14.95
N SER A 85 5.78 -6.09 -14.36
CA SER A 85 6.77 -7.17 -14.30
C SER A 85 6.33 -8.31 -13.38
N ASP A 86 7.01 -9.46 -13.46
CA ASP A 86 6.72 -10.61 -12.60
C ASP A 86 6.89 -10.26 -11.11
N GLN A 87 7.92 -9.48 -10.78
CA GLN A 87 8.13 -8.97 -9.42
C GLN A 87 6.98 -8.07 -8.95
N GLU A 88 6.50 -7.17 -9.81
CA GLU A 88 5.37 -6.29 -9.50
C GLU A 88 4.07 -7.10 -9.32
N ARG A 89 3.84 -8.09 -10.18
CA ARG A 89 2.68 -9.00 -10.12
C ARG A 89 2.68 -9.83 -8.82
N ALA A 90 3.83 -10.38 -8.44
CA ALA A 90 3.99 -11.11 -7.18
C ALA A 90 3.72 -10.21 -5.96
N ALA A 91 4.26 -9.00 -5.97
CA ALA A 91 4.05 -8.01 -4.90
C ALA A 91 2.58 -7.56 -4.80
N LEU A 92 1.92 -7.31 -5.93
CA LEU A 92 0.49 -6.95 -5.97
C LEU A 92 -0.36 -8.13 -5.48
N THR A 93 -0.08 -9.36 -5.92
CA THR A 93 -0.77 -10.58 -5.43
C THR A 93 -0.65 -10.70 -3.92
N LEU A 94 0.57 -10.57 -3.37
CA LEU A 94 0.82 -10.62 -1.94
C LEU A 94 0.05 -9.51 -1.20
N ALA A 95 0.06 -8.28 -1.72
CA ALA A 95 -0.66 -7.17 -1.12
C ALA A 95 -2.18 -7.37 -1.11
N GLU A 96 -2.76 -7.93 -2.18
CA GLU A 96 -4.18 -8.26 -2.24
C GLU A 96 -4.53 -9.37 -1.24
N GLN A 97 -3.71 -10.42 -1.13
CA GLN A 97 -3.90 -11.50 -0.16
C GLN A 97 -3.88 -10.99 1.29
N VAL A 98 -2.86 -10.21 1.65
CA VAL A 98 -2.72 -9.66 3.00
C VAL A 98 -3.87 -8.69 3.32
N THR A 99 -4.36 -7.93 2.33
CA THR A 99 -5.49 -7.02 2.51
C THR A 99 -6.82 -7.75 2.66
N GLY A 100 -7.07 -8.76 1.84
CA GLY A 100 -8.33 -9.47 1.78
C GLY A 100 -8.59 -10.41 2.96
N LEU A 101 -7.56 -10.90 3.64
CA LEU A 101 -7.64 -11.87 4.75
C LEU A 101 -8.47 -13.14 4.45
N ALA A 102 -8.76 -13.43 3.17
CA ALA A 102 -9.39 -14.69 2.78
C ALA A 102 -8.45 -15.85 3.13
N VAL A 103 -8.98 -17.04 3.45
CA VAL A 103 -8.17 -18.24 3.71
C VAL A 103 -7.29 -18.47 2.46
N PRO A 104 -5.99 -18.15 2.50
CA PRO A 104 -5.20 -18.14 1.29
C PRO A 104 -4.93 -19.58 0.89
N GLU A 105 -5.10 -19.91 -0.39
CA GLU A 105 -4.30 -20.99 -0.94
C GLU A 105 -2.83 -20.62 -0.73
N ARG A 106 -2.07 -21.51 -0.09
CA ARG A 106 -0.68 -21.20 0.31
C ARG A 106 0.11 -20.74 -0.92
N ARG A 107 0.61 -19.51 -0.87
CA ARG A 107 1.71 -18.99 -1.72
C ARG A 107 1.39 -18.79 -3.21
N THR A 108 0.19 -18.35 -3.60
CA THR A 108 -0.06 -18.01 -5.02
C THR A 108 0.78 -16.83 -5.55
N TRP A 109 1.47 -16.10 -4.67
CA TRP A 109 2.44 -15.05 -5.03
C TRP A 109 3.87 -15.57 -5.19
N ASP A 110 4.19 -16.78 -4.71
CA ASP A 110 5.56 -17.31 -4.58
C ASP A 110 5.96 -18.06 -5.85
N ASP A 111 6.21 -17.32 -6.92
CA ASP A 111 6.78 -17.83 -8.17
C ASP A 111 8.31 -17.69 -8.23
N GLY A 112 8.93 -17.28 -7.11
CA GLY A 112 10.36 -16.98 -7.01
C GLY A 112 10.75 -15.56 -7.41
N SER A 113 9.79 -14.69 -7.78
CA SER A 113 10.08 -13.30 -8.18
C SER A 113 10.41 -12.36 -7.01
N LEU A 114 10.11 -12.77 -5.77
CA LEU A 114 10.40 -12.01 -4.56
C LEU A 114 11.39 -12.77 -3.66
N THR A 115 12.35 -12.06 -3.10
CA THR A 115 13.20 -12.61 -2.02
C THR A 115 12.44 -12.68 -0.70
N GLU A 116 12.92 -13.48 0.27
CA GLU A 116 12.32 -13.56 1.60
C GLU A 116 12.22 -12.17 2.29
N ASP A 117 13.26 -11.34 2.14
CA ASP A 117 13.28 -9.97 2.66
C ASP A 117 12.23 -9.08 1.98
N GLN A 118 12.05 -9.19 0.67
CA GLN A 118 11.02 -8.46 -0.07
C GLN A 118 9.62 -8.89 0.34
N VAL A 119 9.38 -10.19 0.51
CA VAL A 119 8.10 -10.73 1.00
C VAL A 119 7.77 -10.15 2.37
N SER A 120 8.73 -10.16 3.30
CA SER A 120 8.56 -9.59 4.64
C SER A 120 8.25 -8.09 4.57
N ALA A 121 9.07 -7.32 3.84
CA ALA A 121 8.92 -5.88 3.74
C ALA A 121 7.60 -5.46 3.08
N ILE A 122 7.19 -6.12 1.99
CA ILE A 122 5.92 -5.87 1.30
C ILE A 122 4.71 -6.28 2.15
N SER A 123 4.82 -7.35 2.94
CA SER A 123 3.78 -7.75 3.90
C SER A 123 3.59 -6.67 4.96
N TRP A 124 4.69 -6.17 5.54
CA TRP A 124 4.65 -5.07 6.51
C TRP A 124 4.14 -3.76 5.91
N LEU A 125 4.52 -3.43 4.67
CA LEU A 125 3.97 -2.31 3.90
C LEU A 125 2.46 -2.43 3.76
N THR A 126 1.97 -3.61 3.42
CA THR A 126 0.54 -3.86 3.26
C THR A 126 -0.21 -3.73 4.59
N ILE A 127 0.36 -4.23 5.69
CA ILE A 127 -0.20 -4.10 7.05
C ILE A 127 -0.29 -2.63 7.46
N VAL A 128 0.80 -1.87 7.34
CA VAL A 128 0.81 -0.46 7.76
C VAL A 128 -0.10 0.40 6.88
N MET A 129 -0.16 0.13 5.57
CA MET A 129 -1.09 0.81 4.67
C MET A 129 -2.55 0.51 5.02
N ASN A 130 -2.86 -0.75 5.35
CA ASN A 130 -4.18 -1.13 5.86
C ASN A 130 -4.56 -0.36 7.15
N ALA A 131 -3.61 -0.13 8.06
CA ALA A 131 -3.82 0.68 9.24
C ALA A 131 -4.05 2.17 8.88
N TRP A 132 -3.26 2.73 7.98
CA TRP A 132 -3.42 4.10 7.49
C TRP A 132 -4.77 4.34 6.82
N ASN A 133 -5.21 3.43 5.95
CA ASN A 133 -6.52 3.51 5.32
C ASN A 133 -7.64 3.58 6.37
N ARG A 134 -7.58 2.73 7.41
CA ARG A 134 -8.54 2.73 8.52
C ARG A 134 -8.53 4.05 9.29
N VAL A 135 -7.35 4.58 9.61
CA VAL A 135 -7.22 5.88 10.31
C VAL A 135 -7.82 7.01 9.48
N ALA A 136 -7.47 7.10 8.19
CA ALA A 136 -7.92 8.19 7.32
C ALA A 136 -9.43 8.17 7.10
N ILE A 137 -10.01 6.98 6.85
CA ILE A 137 -11.44 6.79 6.63
C ILE A 137 -12.24 7.11 7.90
N THR A 138 -11.88 6.49 9.04
CA THR A 138 -12.59 6.69 10.31
C THR A 138 -12.46 8.12 10.85
N SER A 139 -11.37 8.82 10.49
CA SER A 139 -11.14 10.21 10.87
C SER A 139 -11.66 11.23 9.87
N HIS A 140 -12.31 10.78 8.79
CA HIS A 140 -12.88 11.64 7.75
C HIS A 140 -11.88 12.67 7.21
N TYR A 141 -10.67 12.21 6.86
CA TYR A 141 -9.65 13.10 6.31
C TYR A 141 -10.18 13.80 5.05
N PRO A 142 -10.06 15.13 4.94
CA PRO A 142 -10.66 15.87 3.84
C PRO A 142 -9.94 15.59 2.52
N VAL A 143 -10.73 15.43 1.46
CA VAL A 143 -10.23 15.25 0.08
C VAL A 143 -10.95 16.25 -0.82
N ALA A 144 -10.33 17.40 -1.03
CA ALA A 144 -10.80 18.39 -2.01
C ALA A 144 -10.25 18.04 -3.42
N PRO A 145 -10.88 18.50 -4.50
CA PRO A 145 -10.29 18.52 -5.85
C PRO A 145 -8.87 19.11 -5.85
#